data_AF-A0A534A6F6-F1
#
_entry.id   AF-A0A534A6F6-F1
#
_cell.length_a   1.000
_cell.length_b   1.000
_cell.length_c   1.000
_cell.angle_alpha   90.00
_cell.angle_beta   90.00
_cell.angle_gamma   90.00
#
_symmetry.space_group_name_H-M   'P 1'
#
loop_
_entity.id
_entity.type
_entity.pdbx_description
1 polymer ?
#
loop_
_entity_poly.entity_id
_entity_poly.type
_entity_poly.pdbx_seq_one_letter_code
_entity_poly.pdbx_strand_id
1 'polypeptide(L)'
;IRGAGHFGNTTAAANRYAQYVVVSPSGTHPDGFNTPTSAFCAWHDYTTSSYGDLAYTNMPYVTDQGANCGQNFVNGGSAGLLDGFSIVNGHEYAETLTDQNPPGGWTSLLGQENGDECAWISSGQGAAANVSMGNGAYAMQSTWSNDTNECDISHPIL
;
A
#
# COMPACT_ATOMS: atom_id res chain seq x y z
N ILE A 1 -11.07 6.21 14.06
CA ILE A 1 -11.42 5.91 15.49
C ILE A 1 -12.30 4.67 15.70
N ARG A 2 -13.42 4.49 14.97
CA ARG A 2 -14.32 3.33 15.21
C ARG A 2 -13.65 1.98 14.96
N GLY A 3 -12.85 1.87 13.89
CA GLY A 3 -12.04 0.67 13.61
C GLY A 3 -11.09 0.33 14.75
N ALA A 4 -10.28 1.31 15.20
CA ALA A 4 -9.40 1.15 16.37
C ALA A 4 -10.15 0.67 17.62
N GLY A 5 -11.30 1.27 17.93
CA GLY A 5 -12.16 0.84 19.03
C GLY A 5 -12.69 -0.59 18.88
N HIS A 6 -13.10 -0.99 17.66
CA HIS A 6 -13.58 -2.34 17.37
C HIS A 6 -12.50 -3.40 17.64
N PHE A 7 -11.24 -3.12 17.28
CA PHE A 7 -10.11 -4.02 17.52
C PHE A 7 -9.50 -3.88 18.93
N GLY A 8 -10.05 -3.03 19.79
CA GLY A 8 -9.55 -2.83 21.16
C GLY A 8 -8.30 -1.95 21.28
N ASN A 9 -7.84 -1.33 20.18
CA ASN A 9 -6.69 -0.45 20.14
C ASN A 9 -7.05 0.96 20.63
N THR A 10 -7.33 1.09 21.92
CA THR A 10 -7.85 2.31 22.54
C THR A 10 -6.77 3.22 23.17
N THR A 11 -5.49 2.95 22.89
CA THR A 11 -4.36 3.73 23.43
C THR A 11 -3.33 4.03 22.36
N ALA A 12 -2.57 5.12 22.53
CA ALA A 12 -1.52 5.50 21.60
C ALA A 12 -0.43 4.41 21.46
N ALA A 13 -0.12 3.73 22.56
CA ALA A 13 0.86 2.64 22.57
C ALA A 13 0.42 1.44 21.72
N ALA A 14 -0.88 1.09 21.74
CA ALA A 14 -1.42 0.05 20.87
C ALA A 14 -1.40 0.48 19.40
N ASN A 15 -1.78 1.73 19.12
CA ASN A 15 -1.86 2.25 17.76
C ASN A 15 -0.50 2.49 17.09
N ARG A 16 0.58 2.62 17.86
CA ARG A 16 1.95 2.65 17.32
C ARG A 16 2.30 1.42 16.47
N TYR A 17 1.66 0.28 16.73
CA TYR A 17 1.92 -0.98 16.02
C TYR A 17 0.70 -1.45 15.21
N ALA A 18 -0.18 -0.53 14.83
CA ALA A 18 -1.37 -0.83 14.05
C ALA A 18 -1.43 0.05 12.80
N GLN A 19 -1.88 -0.56 11.70
CA GLN A 19 -2.37 0.13 10.51
C GLN A 19 -3.81 -0.34 10.27
N TYR A 20 -4.70 0.59 9.94
CA TYR A 20 -6.09 0.28 9.60
C TYR A 20 -6.30 0.37 8.09
N VAL A 21 -6.58 -0.76 7.44
CA VAL A 21 -6.99 -0.74 6.02
C VAL A 21 -8.50 -0.53 5.93
N VAL A 22 -8.91 0.62 5.39
CA VAL A 22 -10.32 0.99 5.19
C VAL A 22 -10.73 0.57 3.78
N VAL A 23 -11.28 -0.64 3.67
CA VAL A 23 -11.69 -1.20 2.38
C VAL A 23 -13.10 -0.74 2.01
N SER A 24 -13.26 -0.19 0.80
CA SER A 24 -14.56 0.21 0.26
C SER A 24 -15.10 -0.81 -0.77
N PRO A 25 -16.43 -1.01 -0.87
CA PRO A 25 -17.01 -1.98 -1.80
C PRO A 25 -16.96 -1.49 -3.26
N SER A 26 -17.07 -2.42 -4.21
CA SER A 26 -17.17 -2.11 -5.65
C SER A 26 -18.32 -1.14 -5.95
N GLY A 27 -18.11 -0.25 -6.92
CA GLY A 27 -19.03 0.79 -7.35
C GLY A 27 -19.04 2.03 -6.44
N THR A 28 -18.13 2.13 -5.48
CA THR A 28 -18.00 3.30 -4.61
C THR A 28 -16.76 4.13 -4.95
N HIS A 29 -16.79 5.41 -4.54
CA HIS A 29 -15.78 6.40 -4.89
C HIS A 29 -15.25 7.11 -3.63
N PRO A 30 -14.67 6.38 -2.65
CA PRO A 30 -14.10 7.02 -1.46
C PRO A 30 -13.06 8.05 -1.89
N ASP A 31 -13.18 9.27 -1.38
CA ASP A 31 -12.33 10.42 -1.69
C ASP A 31 -12.14 10.69 -3.19
N GLY A 32 -13.19 10.38 -3.96
CA GLY A 32 -13.22 10.61 -5.40
C GLY A 32 -12.50 9.54 -6.24
N PHE A 33 -12.11 8.39 -5.65
CA PHE A 33 -11.56 7.26 -6.40
C PHE A 33 -12.38 6.95 -7.65
N ASN A 34 -11.71 6.69 -8.78
CA ASN A 34 -12.38 6.38 -10.04
C ASN A 34 -13.37 7.45 -10.53
N THR A 35 -13.02 8.72 -10.36
CA THR A 35 -13.73 9.86 -10.93
C THR A 35 -12.78 10.71 -11.79
N PRO A 36 -13.28 11.55 -12.73
CA PRO A 36 -12.42 12.36 -13.58
C PRO A 36 -11.53 13.38 -12.85
N THR A 37 -11.81 13.67 -11.57
CA THR A 37 -11.12 14.69 -10.77
C THR A 37 -10.09 14.12 -9.80
N SER A 38 -9.91 12.79 -9.78
CA SER A 38 -8.99 12.14 -8.85
C SER A 38 -8.30 10.95 -9.51
N ALA A 39 -6.97 10.90 -9.38
CA ALA A 39 -6.14 9.86 -9.97
C ALA A 39 -5.25 9.24 -8.88
N PHE A 40 -5.78 8.21 -8.22
CA PHE A 40 -5.06 7.37 -7.27
C PHE A 40 -5.69 5.97 -7.24
N CYS A 41 -4.93 4.98 -6.76
CA CYS A 41 -5.43 3.63 -6.53
C CYS A 41 -5.69 3.36 -5.05
N ALA A 42 -4.82 3.84 -4.18
CA ALA A 42 -5.02 3.98 -2.74
C ALA A 42 -4.16 5.16 -2.26
N TRP A 43 -4.17 5.39 -0.96
CA TRP A 43 -3.21 6.23 -0.25
C TRP A 43 -3.30 5.91 1.24
N HIS A 44 -2.21 6.18 1.97
CA HIS A 44 -2.16 6.11 3.43
C HIS A 44 -2.03 7.52 4.05
N ASP A 45 -2.53 7.66 5.27
CA ASP A 45 -2.43 8.87 6.07
C ASP A 45 -2.69 8.50 7.55
N TYR A 46 -2.72 9.49 8.43
CA TYR A 46 -3.09 9.31 9.82
C TYR A 46 -4.15 10.31 10.28
N THR A 47 -4.79 9.99 11.40
CA THR A 47 -5.67 10.94 12.08
C THR A 47 -5.43 10.92 13.58
N THR A 48 -5.34 12.11 14.19
CA THR A 48 -5.19 12.24 15.65
C THR A 48 -6.53 12.04 16.35
N SER A 49 -6.53 11.25 17.42
CA SER A 49 -7.74 10.90 18.14
C SER A 49 -7.50 10.74 19.64
N SER A 50 -8.56 10.47 20.41
CA SER A 50 -8.44 10.11 21.83
C SER A 50 -7.70 8.79 22.08
N TYR A 51 -7.48 7.98 21.04
CA TYR A 51 -6.69 6.74 21.10
C TYR A 51 -5.25 6.94 20.60
N GLY A 52 -4.80 8.19 20.45
CA GLY A 52 -3.55 8.55 19.79
C GLY A 52 -3.74 8.73 18.28
N ASP A 53 -2.61 8.84 17.58
CA ASP A 53 -2.59 8.86 16.12
C ASP A 53 -2.91 7.47 15.57
N LEU A 54 -3.74 7.44 14.53
CA LEU A 54 -4.23 6.22 13.89
C LEU A 54 -3.80 6.24 12.42
N ALA A 55 -2.77 5.47 12.07
CA ALA A 55 -2.37 5.27 10.68
C ALA A 55 -3.40 4.41 9.93
N TYR A 56 -3.78 4.81 8.73
CA TYR A 56 -4.77 4.11 7.93
C TYR A 56 -4.45 4.20 6.44
N THR A 57 -4.91 3.18 5.71
CA THR A 57 -4.95 3.18 4.25
C THR A 57 -6.39 3.33 3.81
N ASN A 58 -6.67 4.31 2.94
CA ASN A 58 -7.91 4.32 2.16
C ASN A 58 -7.73 3.36 0.98
N MET A 59 -8.40 2.21 1.02
CA MET A 59 -8.29 1.15 0.01
C MET A 59 -9.62 0.97 -0.74
N PRO A 60 -9.85 1.71 -1.83
CA PRO A 60 -10.98 1.48 -2.71
C PRO A 60 -10.97 0.06 -3.32
N TYR A 61 -12.09 -0.33 -3.95
CA TYR A 61 -12.12 -1.57 -4.73
C TYR A 61 -11.37 -1.37 -6.06
N VAL A 62 -10.04 -1.44 -6.01
CA VAL A 62 -9.13 -1.09 -7.12
C VAL A 62 -9.40 -1.85 -8.42
N THR A 63 -10.01 -3.03 -8.35
CA THR A 63 -10.42 -3.81 -9.53
C THR A 63 -11.45 -3.07 -10.40
N ASP A 64 -12.19 -2.08 -9.87
CA ASP A 64 -13.09 -1.23 -10.66
C ASP A 64 -12.33 -0.32 -11.66
N GLN A 65 -11.04 -0.10 -11.45
CA GLN A 65 -10.15 0.58 -12.39
C GLN A 65 -9.31 -0.37 -13.26
N GLY A 66 -9.43 -1.68 -13.04
CA GLY A 66 -8.74 -2.71 -13.79
C GLY A 66 -7.23 -2.45 -13.92
N ALA A 67 -6.72 -2.46 -15.16
CA ALA A 67 -5.29 -2.32 -15.42
C ALA A 67 -4.71 -0.98 -14.95
N ASN A 68 -5.52 0.08 -14.83
CA ASN A 68 -5.05 1.37 -14.30
C ASN A 68 -4.61 1.28 -12.84
N CYS A 69 -5.11 0.29 -12.09
CA CYS A 69 -4.67 -0.02 -10.73
C CYS A 69 -4.09 -1.42 -10.60
N GLY A 70 -3.40 -1.91 -11.65
CA GLY A 70 -2.55 -3.10 -11.54
C GLY A 70 -3.24 -4.44 -11.76
N GLN A 71 -4.50 -4.49 -12.23
CA GLN A 71 -5.10 -5.75 -12.65
C GLN A 71 -4.25 -6.40 -13.76
N ASN A 72 -3.90 -7.67 -13.56
CA ASN A 72 -3.06 -8.48 -14.44
C ASN A 72 -1.63 -7.95 -14.63
N PHE A 73 -1.10 -7.17 -13.69
CA PHE A 73 0.22 -6.57 -13.81
C PHE A 73 1.35 -7.60 -13.72
N VAL A 74 1.22 -8.59 -12.85
CA VAL A 74 2.20 -9.68 -12.65
C VAL A 74 1.73 -10.97 -13.30
N ASN A 75 0.45 -11.28 -13.16
CA ASN A 75 -0.18 -12.53 -13.58
C ASN A 75 -1.18 -12.29 -14.72
N GLY A 76 -1.14 -13.10 -15.77
CA GLY A 76 -2.10 -13.00 -16.87
C GLY A 76 -3.46 -13.63 -16.57
N GLY A 77 -4.51 -13.11 -17.22
CA GLY A 77 -5.83 -13.77 -17.25
C GLY A 77 -6.58 -13.74 -15.92
N SER A 78 -7.28 -14.82 -15.59
CA SER A 78 -8.06 -14.87 -14.33
C SER A 78 -7.20 -14.89 -13.07
N ALA A 79 -5.92 -15.24 -13.18
CA ALA A 79 -5.00 -15.28 -12.05
C ALA A 79 -4.59 -13.88 -11.56
N GLY A 80 -4.59 -12.87 -12.44
CA GLY A 80 -4.18 -11.52 -12.11
C GLY A 80 -5.31 -10.53 -11.81
N LEU A 81 -6.56 -11.01 -11.72
CA LEU A 81 -7.71 -10.14 -11.43
C LEU A 81 -7.55 -9.33 -10.14
N LEU A 82 -6.76 -9.86 -9.20
CA LEU A 82 -6.50 -9.26 -7.88
C LEU A 82 -5.05 -8.79 -7.71
N ASP A 83 -4.22 -8.79 -8.76
CA ASP A 83 -2.83 -8.30 -8.67
C ASP A 83 -2.80 -6.88 -8.10
N GLY A 84 -3.65 -6.01 -8.64
CA GLY A 84 -3.79 -4.63 -8.19
C GLY A 84 -4.09 -4.50 -6.71
N PHE A 85 -4.93 -5.39 -6.15
CA PHE A 85 -5.29 -5.32 -4.75
C PHE A 85 -4.08 -5.56 -3.84
N SER A 86 -3.27 -6.58 -4.12
CA SER A 86 -2.10 -6.88 -3.30
C SER A 86 -0.92 -5.95 -3.58
N ILE A 87 -0.72 -5.50 -4.83
CA ILE A 87 0.33 -4.54 -5.18
C ILE A 87 0.07 -3.21 -4.49
N VAL A 88 -1.12 -2.64 -4.68
CA VAL A 88 -1.48 -1.33 -4.15
C VAL A 88 -1.54 -1.37 -2.62
N ASN A 89 -2.23 -2.33 -2.01
CA ASN A 89 -2.25 -2.39 -0.53
C ASN A 89 -0.86 -2.70 0.07
N GLY A 90 -0.03 -3.48 -0.65
CA GLY A 90 1.34 -3.77 -0.23
C GLY A 90 2.24 -2.52 -0.27
N HIS A 91 2.05 -1.66 -1.26
CA HIS A 91 2.68 -0.35 -1.36
C HIS A 91 2.33 0.53 -0.15
N GLU A 92 1.03 0.73 0.11
CA GLU A 92 0.57 1.57 1.24
C GLU A 92 1.01 1.00 2.61
N TYR A 93 1.04 -0.33 2.74
CA TYR A 93 1.57 -0.98 3.92
C TYR A 93 3.06 -0.68 4.13
N ALA A 94 3.87 -0.81 3.08
CA ALA A 94 5.31 -0.58 3.16
C ALA A 94 5.63 0.88 3.50
N GLU A 95 4.87 1.83 2.96
CA GLU A 95 5.03 3.25 3.24
C GLU A 95 4.64 3.59 4.67
N THR A 96 3.50 3.09 5.18
CA THR A 96 3.14 3.25 6.59
C THR A 96 4.20 2.68 7.55
N LEU A 97 4.97 1.66 7.17
CA LEU A 97 6.04 1.15 8.03
C LEU A 97 7.22 2.13 8.15
N THR A 98 7.49 2.92 7.12
CA THR A 98 8.63 3.85 7.05
C THR A 98 8.25 5.30 7.35
N ASP A 99 7.00 5.67 7.11
CA ASP A 99 6.39 6.96 7.43
C ASP A 99 4.95 6.76 7.94
N GLN A 100 4.82 6.29 9.18
CA GLN A 100 3.50 5.94 9.73
C GLN A 100 2.50 7.11 9.80
N ASN A 101 3.00 8.34 9.96
CA ASN A 101 2.20 9.54 10.14
C ASN A 101 2.69 10.63 9.17
N PRO A 102 2.35 10.53 7.87
CA PRO A 102 2.95 11.38 6.84
C PRO A 102 2.52 12.86 6.97
N PRO A 103 3.41 13.82 6.71
CA PRO A 103 4.84 13.63 6.46
C PRO A 103 5.61 13.48 7.79
N GLY A 104 6.22 12.31 8.01
CA GLY A 104 6.93 11.96 9.24
C GLY A 104 8.18 11.11 9.04
N GLY A 105 8.39 10.57 7.85
CA GLY A 105 9.44 9.63 7.49
C GLY A 105 10.38 10.13 6.40
N TRP A 106 11.03 9.19 5.72
CA TRP A 106 11.92 9.50 4.60
C TRP A 106 11.11 9.70 3.32
N THR A 107 11.41 10.76 2.60
CA THR A 107 11.01 10.94 1.20
C THR A 107 12.24 11.27 0.35
N SER A 108 12.18 10.91 -0.91
CA SER A 108 13.22 11.26 -1.87
C SER A 108 13.26 12.77 -2.12
N LEU A 109 14.28 13.25 -2.82
CA LEU A 109 14.39 14.67 -3.21
C LEU A 109 13.23 15.13 -4.11
N LEU A 110 12.53 14.20 -4.75
CA LEU A 110 11.35 14.45 -5.56
C LEU A 110 10.04 14.34 -4.76
N GLY A 111 10.13 14.05 -3.45
CA GLY A 111 8.99 13.91 -2.55
C GLY A 111 8.28 12.57 -2.67
N GLN A 112 8.93 11.54 -3.23
CA GLN A 112 8.38 10.19 -3.31
C GLN A 112 8.69 9.42 -2.02
N GLU A 113 7.75 8.63 -1.54
CA GLU A 113 7.98 7.66 -0.46
C GLU A 113 8.72 6.41 -1.00
N ASN A 114 8.99 5.44 -0.13
CA ASN A 114 9.77 4.26 -0.51
C ASN A 114 9.04 3.32 -1.49
N GLY A 115 7.70 3.28 -1.47
CA GLY A 115 6.89 2.53 -2.42
C GLY A 115 6.77 3.26 -3.76
N ASP A 116 6.54 4.57 -3.72
CA ASP A 116 6.45 5.45 -4.89
C ASP A 116 7.64 5.34 -5.83
N GLU A 117 8.88 5.38 -5.30
CA GLU A 117 10.12 5.27 -6.10
C GLU A 117 10.18 3.99 -6.96
N CYS A 118 9.42 2.97 -6.57
CA CYS A 118 9.44 1.64 -7.18
C CYS A 118 8.09 1.22 -7.80
N ALA A 119 7.18 2.18 -7.95
CA ALA A 119 5.85 1.91 -8.50
C ALA A 119 5.92 1.46 -9.97
N TRP A 120 5.08 0.47 -10.30
CA TRP A 120 4.80 0.05 -11.68
C TRP A 120 6.01 -0.42 -12.52
N ILE A 121 7.04 -0.99 -11.88
CA ILE A 121 8.16 -1.64 -12.58
C ILE A 121 7.71 -3.02 -13.08
N SER A 122 7.65 -3.21 -14.40
CA SER A 122 7.16 -4.45 -15.04
C SER A 122 8.25 -5.42 -15.49
N SER A 123 9.50 -4.97 -15.57
CA SER A 123 10.64 -5.81 -15.99
C SER A 123 11.97 -5.25 -15.50
N GLY A 124 12.98 -6.12 -15.38
CA GLY A 124 14.31 -5.74 -14.89
C GLY A 124 14.41 -5.70 -13.36
N GLN A 125 15.39 -4.94 -12.86
CA GLN A 125 15.62 -4.74 -11.44
C GLN A 125 14.38 -4.16 -10.76
N GLY A 126 13.97 -4.72 -9.62
CA GLY A 126 12.79 -4.29 -8.89
C GLY A 126 11.44 -4.58 -9.54
N ALA A 127 11.40 -5.37 -10.63
CA ALA A 127 10.12 -5.73 -11.25
C ALA A 127 9.16 -6.37 -10.24
N ALA A 128 7.89 -5.96 -10.31
CA ALA A 128 6.83 -6.56 -9.51
C ALA A 128 6.77 -8.07 -9.76
N ALA A 129 6.53 -8.83 -8.70
CA ALA A 129 6.56 -10.28 -8.75
C ALA A 129 5.61 -10.88 -7.72
N ASN A 130 5.36 -12.18 -7.85
CA ASN A 130 4.66 -12.93 -6.81
C ASN A 130 5.60 -13.21 -5.64
N VAL A 131 5.29 -12.67 -4.47
CA VAL A 131 5.99 -12.95 -3.22
C VAL A 131 5.30 -14.10 -2.51
N SER A 132 6.04 -15.17 -2.22
CA SER A 132 5.51 -16.34 -1.50
C SER A 132 5.44 -16.09 0.00
N MET A 133 4.29 -16.36 0.58
CA MET A 133 3.99 -16.30 2.00
C MET A 133 3.47 -17.66 2.50
N GLY A 134 3.32 -17.83 3.81
CA GLY A 134 2.91 -19.11 4.40
C GLY A 134 1.54 -19.64 3.97
N ASN A 135 0.70 -18.79 3.36
CA ASN A 135 -0.67 -19.09 2.95
C ASN A 135 -0.94 -18.88 1.45
N GLY A 136 0.09 -18.63 0.63
CA GLY A 136 -0.08 -18.39 -0.80
C GLY A 136 1.01 -17.50 -1.38
N ALA A 137 0.79 -17.00 -2.58
CA ALA A 137 1.64 -15.99 -3.19
C ALA A 137 0.80 -14.79 -3.60
N TYR A 138 1.38 -13.60 -3.44
CA TYR A 138 0.70 -12.33 -3.70
C TYR A 138 1.54 -11.50 -4.67
N ALA A 139 0.91 -10.88 -5.65
CA ALA A 139 1.59 -9.92 -6.52
C ALA A 139 1.95 -8.69 -5.68
N MET A 140 3.23 -8.33 -5.66
CA MET A 140 3.74 -7.17 -4.93
C MET A 140 4.72 -6.41 -5.82
N GLN A 141 4.79 -5.09 -5.64
CA GLN A 141 5.89 -4.31 -6.16
C GLN A 141 7.09 -4.32 -5.20
N SER A 142 8.24 -3.94 -5.72
CA SER A 142 9.42 -3.67 -4.91
C SER A 142 9.30 -2.36 -4.13
N THR A 143 10.22 -2.17 -3.20
CA THR A 143 10.41 -0.92 -2.44
C THR A 143 11.86 -0.46 -2.56
N TRP A 144 12.09 0.84 -2.37
CA TRP A 144 13.44 1.40 -2.40
C TRP A 144 14.31 0.83 -1.26
N SER A 145 15.51 0.36 -1.61
CA SER A 145 16.50 -0.13 -0.67
C SER A 145 17.69 0.82 -0.59
N ASN A 146 18.01 1.29 0.61
CA ASN A 146 19.20 2.09 0.86
C ASN A 146 20.51 1.27 0.82
N ASP A 147 20.44 -0.06 0.94
CA ASP A 147 21.64 -0.91 0.94
C ASP A 147 22.16 -1.14 -0.49
N THR A 148 21.24 -1.40 -1.42
CA THR A 148 21.54 -1.60 -2.85
C THR A 148 21.42 -0.32 -3.67
N ASN A 149 20.76 0.71 -3.12
CA ASN A 149 20.42 1.96 -3.82
C ASN A 149 19.62 1.69 -5.10
N GLU A 150 18.73 0.70 -5.04
CA GLU A 150 17.88 0.23 -6.12
C GLU A 150 16.51 -0.21 -5.55
N CYS A 151 15.55 -0.44 -6.45
CA CYS A 151 14.28 -1.06 -6.10
C CYS A 151 14.45 -2.56 -5.97
N ASP A 152 14.14 -3.14 -4.81
CA ASP A 152 14.28 -4.57 -4.56
C ASP A 152 12.99 -5.20 -4.05
N ILE A 153 12.64 -6.37 -4.60
CA ILE A 153 11.49 -7.16 -4.12
C ILE A 153 11.86 -8.02 -2.90
N SER A 154 13.13 -8.33 -2.76
CA SER A 154 13.67 -9.15 -1.67
C SER A 154 15.11 -8.75 -1.41
N HIS A 155 15.49 -8.73 -0.14
CA HIS A 155 16.85 -8.44 0.27
C HIS A 155 17.34 -9.51 1.28
N PRO A 156 18.56 -10.06 1.13
CA PRO A 156 19.11 -10.95 2.13
C PRO A 156 19.28 -10.23 3.47
N ILE A 157 18.90 -10.87 4.57
CA ILE A 157 19.22 -10.40 5.91
C ILE A 157 20.60 -10.98 6.26
N LEU A 158 21.61 -10.11 6.39
CA LEU A 158 22.96 -10.48 6.80
C LEU A 158 23.08 -10.66 8.31
#